data_AF-A0A2L0N3D1-F1
#
_entry.id   AF-A0A2L0N3D1-F1
#
_cell.length_a   1.000
_cell.length_b   1.000
_cell.length_c   1.000
_cell.angle_alpha   90.00
_cell.angle_beta   90.00
_cell.angle_gamma   90.00
#
_symmetry.space_group_name_H-M   'P 1'
#
loop_
_entity.id
_entity.type
_entity.pdbx_description
1 polymer ?
#
loop_
_entity_poly.entity_id
_entity_poly.type
_entity_poly.pdbx_seq_one_letter_code
_entity_poly.pdbx_strand_id
1 'polypeptide(L)'
;MTRHPRTPPAPEPPEPALNPPSPPQPPPTTLGGPALRTRPRFPADVAAELKAAGWHPGRWEIRQAEEWADALVGYGSPAGVQHTVFPAAVEAWAEFGGLAFDLAGPGRQLARTPFLVDPLCGLHQPRTLADLGRALDTRLAPLGEEAYGQALLAVDEEGRVFSLDHTGEWFLGHDIDQAITALVLGTAPERLRTADET
;
A
#
# COMPACT_ATOMS: atom_id res chain seq x y z
N MET A 1 -91.13 -47.05 12.93
CA MET A 1 -90.09 -48.08 12.68
C MET A 1 -90.13 -48.45 11.20
N THR A 2 -89.25 -47.87 10.37
CA THR A 2 -89.11 -48.24 8.95
C THR A 2 -87.65 -48.06 8.54
N ARG A 3 -87.12 -49.07 7.85
CA ARG A 3 -85.71 -49.31 7.49
C ARG A 3 -85.29 -48.59 6.20
N HIS A 4 -83.99 -48.28 6.14
CA HIS A 4 -83.06 -48.28 4.98
C HIS A 4 -83.28 -47.20 3.89
N PRO A 5 -82.25 -46.80 3.11
CA PRO A 5 -81.03 -47.56 2.73
C PRO A 5 -79.68 -46.82 2.85
N ARG A 6 -78.59 -47.60 2.82
CA ARG A 6 -77.20 -47.15 2.70
C ARG A 6 -76.90 -46.70 1.27
N THR A 7 -76.42 -45.47 1.11
CA THR A 7 -75.96 -44.85 -0.14
C THR A 7 -74.55 -45.36 -0.53
N PRO A 8 -74.28 -45.63 -1.83
CA PRO A 8 -72.98 -46.10 -2.32
C PRO A 8 -71.89 -44.99 -2.22
N PRO A 9 -70.59 -45.38 -2.12
CA PRO A 9 -69.49 -44.42 -2.13
C PRO A 9 -69.31 -43.76 -3.50
N ALA A 10 -68.94 -42.47 -3.47
CA ALA A 10 -68.76 -41.59 -4.62
C ALA A 10 -67.53 -41.97 -5.50
N PRO A 11 -67.56 -41.66 -6.81
CA PRO A 11 -66.46 -41.94 -7.72
C PRO A 11 -65.21 -41.07 -7.46
N GLU A 12 -64.02 -41.64 -7.65
CA GLU A 12 -62.73 -40.95 -7.53
C GLU A 12 -62.56 -39.84 -8.58
N PRO A 13 -61.89 -38.72 -8.25
CA PRO A 13 -61.68 -37.60 -9.15
C PRO A 13 -60.64 -37.93 -10.24
N PRO A 14 -60.76 -37.37 -11.46
CA PRO A 14 -59.84 -37.62 -12.57
C PRO A 14 -58.45 -37.01 -12.35
N GLU A 15 -57.41 -37.71 -12.82
CA GLU A 15 -56.01 -37.28 -12.78
C GLU A 15 -55.79 -35.94 -13.53
N PRO A 16 -54.90 -35.06 -13.04
CA PRO A 16 -54.63 -33.78 -13.69
C PRO A 16 -53.86 -33.94 -15.00
N ALA A 17 -54.32 -33.24 -16.03
CA ALA A 17 -53.71 -33.22 -17.36
C ALA A 17 -52.26 -32.70 -17.35
N LEU A 18 -51.39 -33.37 -18.12
CA LEU A 18 -50.01 -32.95 -18.41
C LEU A 18 -50.01 -31.55 -19.05
N ASN A 19 -49.25 -30.61 -18.47
CA ASN A 19 -49.02 -29.30 -19.08
C ASN A 19 -48.23 -29.43 -20.39
N PRO A 20 -48.53 -28.62 -21.43
CA PRO A 20 -47.74 -28.58 -22.65
C PRO A 20 -46.35 -27.95 -22.39
N PRO A 21 -45.32 -28.29 -23.18
CA PRO A 21 -43.98 -27.74 -23.02
C PRO A 21 -43.92 -26.25 -23.37
N SER A 22 -43.18 -25.48 -22.57
CA SER A 22 -42.91 -24.05 -22.79
C SER A 22 -42.19 -23.78 -24.13
N PRO A 23 -42.44 -22.64 -24.80
CA PRO A 23 -41.74 -22.27 -26.03
C PRO A 23 -40.22 -22.06 -25.78
N PRO A 24 -39.37 -22.24 -26.81
CA PRO A 24 -37.93 -22.04 -26.68
C PRO A 24 -37.62 -20.58 -26.31
N GLN A 25 -36.86 -20.39 -25.23
CA GLN A 25 -36.42 -19.06 -24.81
C GLN A 25 -35.38 -18.50 -25.79
N PRO A 26 -35.38 -17.19 -26.06
CA PRO A 26 -34.32 -16.55 -26.83
C PRO A 26 -32.96 -16.73 -26.12
N PRO A 27 -31.84 -16.77 -26.86
CA PRO A 27 -30.53 -16.89 -26.25
C PRO A 27 -30.29 -15.73 -25.28
N PRO A 28 -29.62 -15.95 -24.13
CA PRO A 28 -29.29 -14.87 -23.23
C PRO A 28 -28.43 -13.84 -23.98
N THR A 29 -28.90 -12.60 -24.01
CA THR A 29 -28.07 -11.46 -24.37
C THR A 29 -26.88 -11.46 -23.43
N THR A 30 -25.69 -11.76 -23.94
CA THR A 30 -24.44 -11.59 -23.19
C THR A 30 -24.27 -10.10 -22.89
N LEU A 31 -24.84 -9.65 -21.77
CA LEU A 31 -24.37 -8.45 -21.09
C LEU A 31 -22.87 -8.69 -20.85
N GLY A 32 -22.04 -7.83 -21.45
CA GLY A 32 -20.60 -7.87 -21.26
C GLY A 32 -20.27 -8.09 -19.80
N GLY A 33 -19.41 -9.07 -19.52
CA GLY A 33 -18.95 -9.37 -18.17
C GLY A 33 -18.49 -8.07 -17.49
N PRO A 34 -18.61 -7.95 -16.16
CA PRO A 34 -18.16 -6.76 -15.47
C PRO A 34 -16.71 -6.53 -15.88
N ALA A 35 -16.46 -5.44 -16.62
CA ALA A 35 -15.12 -4.93 -16.78
C ALA A 35 -14.56 -4.85 -15.35
N LEU A 36 -13.52 -5.64 -15.07
CA LEU A 36 -12.84 -5.64 -13.78
C LEU A 36 -12.61 -4.17 -13.44
N ARG A 37 -13.36 -3.65 -12.46
CA ARG A 37 -13.14 -2.28 -12.00
C ARG A 37 -11.84 -2.33 -11.24
N THR A 38 -10.73 -2.12 -11.93
CA THR A 38 -9.42 -1.95 -11.31
C THR A 38 -9.55 -0.78 -10.36
N ARG A 39 -9.51 -1.06 -9.06
CA ARG A 39 -9.52 -0.03 -8.04
C ARG A 39 -8.23 0.77 -8.20
N PRO A 40 -8.28 2.12 -8.21
CA PRO A 40 -7.05 2.90 -8.34
C PRO A 40 -6.12 2.60 -7.16
N ARG A 41 -4.81 2.46 -7.45
CA ARG A 41 -3.75 2.18 -6.46
C ARG A 41 -3.70 3.26 -5.37
N PHE A 42 -3.87 4.52 -5.78
CA PHE A 42 -3.84 5.68 -4.89
C PHE A 42 -5.19 6.42 -4.83
N PRO A 43 -5.53 7.05 -3.69
CA PRO A 43 -6.57 8.06 -3.61
C PRO A 43 -6.36 9.19 -4.64
N ALA A 44 -7.43 9.86 -5.06
CA ALA A 44 -7.37 10.83 -6.16
C ALA A 44 -6.49 12.07 -5.84
N ASP A 45 -6.53 12.53 -4.60
CA ASP A 45 -5.67 13.60 -4.07
C ASP A 45 -4.20 13.17 -4.09
N VAL A 46 -3.88 11.97 -3.61
CA VAL A 46 -2.51 11.42 -3.63
C VAL A 46 -2.00 11.21 -5.06
N ALA A 47 -2.83 10.68 -5.95
CA ALA A 47 -2.47 10.47 -7.35
C ALA A 47 -2.18 11.79 -8.09
N ALA A 48 -2.85 12.88 -7.72
CA ALA A 48 -2.59 14.20 -8.29
C ALA A 48 -1.21 14.72 -7.89
N GLU A 49 -0.82 14.59 -6.62
CA GLU A 49 0.49 15.00 -6.12
C GLU A 49 1.62 14.13 -6.70
N LEU A 50 1.43 12.81 -6.78
CA LEU A 50 2.35 11.90 -7.46
C LEU A 50 2.58 12.32 -8.92
N LYS A 51 1.50 12.62 -9.65
CA LYS A 51 1.59 13.07 -11.04
C LYS A 51 2.30 14.42 -11.14
N ALA A 52 2.05 15.35 -10.22
CA ALA A 52 2.71 16.65 -10.19
C ALA A 52 4.22 16.51 -9.92
N ALA A 53 4.62 15.54 -9.09
CA ALA A 53 6.01 15.17 -8.82
C ALA A 53 6.68 14.41 -10.00
N GLY A 54 5.92 14.08 -11.07
CA GLY A 54 6.43 13.41 -12.26
C GLY A 54 6.26 11.89 -12.26
N TRP A 55 5.60 11.31 -11.27
CA TRP A 55 5.29 9.89 -11.26
C TRP A 55 4.16 9.55 -12.24
N HIS A 56 4.27 8.38 -12.87
CA HIS A 56 3.20 7.79 -13.67
C HIS A 56 3.20 6.27 -13.46
N PRO A 57 2.05 5.59 -13.64
CA PRO A 57 1.99 4.13 -13.56
C PRO A 57 3.02 3.48 -14.48
N GLY A 58 3.74 2.49 -13.96
CA GLY A 58 4.79 1.78 -14.70
C GLY A 58 6.14 2.51 -14.80
N ARG A 59 6.31 3.64 -14.11
CA ARG A 59 7.64 4.25 -13.93
C ARG A 59 8.59 3.25 -13.27
N TRP A 60 9.78 3.09 -13.84
CA TRP A 60 10.80 2.17 -13.34
C TRP A 60 12.20 2.58 -13.81
N GLU A 61 12.94 3.28 -12.95
CA GLU A 61 14.26 3.84 -13.22
C GLU A 61 15.37 2.99 -12.58
N ILE A 62 15.44 1.71 -12.96
CA ILE A 62 16.36 0.74 -12.31
C ILE A 62 17.83 1.14 -12.36
N ARG A 63 18.27 1.77 -13.46
CA ARG A 63 19.67 2.21 -13.60
C ARG A 63 20.04 3.24 -12.55
N GLN A 64 19.14 4.17 -12.26
CA GLN A 64 19.37 5.17 -11.21
C GLN A 64 19.40 4.51 -9.82
N ALA A 65 18.52 3.53 -9.58
CA ALA A 65 18.50 2.78 -8.33
C ALA A 65 19.79 1.99 -8.09
N GLU A 66 20.35 1.38 -9.14
CA GLU A 66 21.65 0.70 -9.09
C GLU A 66 22.80 1.67 -8.80
N GLU A 67 22.81 2.85 -9.43
CA GLU A 67 23.81 3.89 -9.15
C GLU A 67 23.77 4.37 -7.68
N TRP A 68 22.57 4.51 -7.11
CA TRP A 68 22.43 4.82 -5.69
C TRP A 68 22.88 3.67 -4.80
N ALA A 69 22.56 2.42 -5.16
CA ALA A 69 23.04 1.25 -4.42
C ALA A 69 24.57 1.22 -4.37
N ASP A 70 25.23 1.41 -5.51
CA ASP A 70 26.70 1.47 -5.60
C ASP A 70 27.28 2.61 -4.77
N ALA A 71 26.66 3.80 -4.79
CA ALA A 71 27.08 4.95 -3.99
C ALA A 71 26.95 4.70 -2.49
N LEU A 72 25.85 4.08 -2.04
CA LEU A 72 25.62 3.74 -0.64
C LEU A 72 26.59 2.67 -0.15
N VAL A 73 26.79 1.59 -0.93
CA VAL A 73 27.72 0.51 -0.58
C VAL A 73 29.17 0.97 -0.64
N GLY A 74 29.51 1.86 -1.58
CA GLY A 74 30.83 2.47 -1.70
C GLY A 74 31.16 3.48 -0.61
N TYR A 75 30.18 3.90 0.20
CA TYR A 75 30.39 4.89 1.25
C TYR A 75 31.12 4.30 2.47
N GLY A 76 32.41 4.58 2.55
CA GLY A 76 33.22 4.27 3.72
C GLY A 76 32.85 5.16 4.91
N SER A 77 32.00 4.65 5.82
CA SER A 77 31.73 5.32 7.10
C SER A 77 32.97 5.32 8.01
N PRO A 78 33.28 6.43 8.70
CA PRO A 78 34.38 6.49 9.67
C PRO A 78 34.31 5.42 10.78
N ALA A 79 33.10 4.96 11.11
CA ALA A 79 32.86 3.96 12.14
C ALA A 79 32.87 2.51 11.60
N GLY A 80 33.13 2.30 10.30
CA GLY A 80 33.09 1.00 9.65
C GLY A 80 31.69 0.45 9.36
N VAL A 81 30.63 1.08 9.90
CA VAL A 81 29.23 0.70 9.63
C VAL A 81 28.89 1.00 8.17
N GLN A 82 28.54 -0.04 7.41
CA GLN A 82 28.16 0.08 6.01
C GLN A 82 26.65 0.22 5.87
N HIS A 83 26.20 0.86 4.78
CA HIS A 83 24.79 0.79 4.37
C HIS A 83 24.43 -0.63 3.94
N THR A 84 23.19 -1.02 4.19
CA THR A 84 22.62 -2.25 3.64
C THR A 84 21.71 -1.93 2.47
N VAL A 85 21.80 -2.72 1.41
CA VAL A 85 20.93 -2.65 0.23
C VAL A 85 20.29 -4.02 0.01
N PHE A 86 18.99 -4.02 -0.29
CA PHE A 86 18.18 -5.23 -0.48
C PHE A 86 17.05 -4.93 -1.48
N PRO A 87 16.36 -5.96 -2.02
CA PRO A 87 15.40 -5.80 -3.11
C PRO A 87 14.32 -4.74 -2.85
N ALA A 88 13.66 -4.77 -1.69
CA ALA A 88 12.60 -3.81 -1.37
C ALA A 88 13.05 -2.33 -1.46
N ALA A 89 14.29 -2.03 -1.05
CA ALA A 89 14.85 -0.69 -1.20
C ALA A 89 15.08 -0.32 -2.66
N VAL A 90 15.70 -1.22 -3.44
CA VAL A 90 15.97 -1.00 -4.87
C VAL A 90 14.67 -0.83 -5.67
N GLU A 91 13.65 -1.62 -5.34
CA GLU A 91 12.33 -1.54 -5.98
C GLU A 91 11.64 -0.19 -5.67
N ALA A 92 11.68 0.25 -4.41
CA ALA A 92 11.19 1.56 -3.99
C ALA A 92 11.91 2.70 -4.72
N TRP A 93 13.24 2.63 -4.83
CA TRP A 93 14.03 3.63 -5.54
C TRP A 93 13.77 3.64 -7.05
N ALA A 94 13.64 2.46 -7.67
CA ALA A 94 13.37 2.37 -9.09
C ALA A 94 11.99 2.96 -9.44
N GLU A 95 10.97 2.72 -8.62
CA GLU A 95 9.64 3.25 -8.89
C GLU A 95 9.47 4.72 -8.47
N PHE A 96 9.95 5.11 -7.29
CA PHE A 96 9.64 6.40 -6.66
C PHE A 96 10.86 7.30 -6.44
N GLY A 97 12.07 6.79 -6.62
CA GLY A 97 13.28 7.58 -6.40
C GLY A 97 13.38 8.78 -7.36
N GLY A 98 13.88 9.89 -6.84
CA GLY A 98 14.00 11.18 -7.50
C GLY A 98 12.73 12.04 -7.48
N LEU A 99 11.62 11.53 -6.92
CA LEU A 99 10.39 12.31 -6.79
C LEU A 99 10.49 13.29 -5.61
N ALA A 100 10.22 14.57 -5.89
CA ALA A 100 10.15 15.63 -4.90
C ALA A 100 8.71 16.14 -4.77
N PHE A 101 8.24 16.26 -3.54
CA PHE A 101 6.89 16.71 -3.21
C PHE A 101 6.97 18.04 -2.47
N ASP A 102 6.57 19.13 -3.12
CA ASP A 102 6.54 20.47 -2.53
C ASP A 102 5.17 20.72 -1.86
N LEU A 103 4.95 20.04 -0.74
CA LEU A 103 3.69 20.10 0.00
C LEU A 103 3.71 21.19 1.06
N ALA A 104 2.58 21.86 1.24
CA ALA A 104 2.37 22.84 2.30
C ALA A 104 0.91 22.87 2.77
N GLY A 105 0.70 23.48 3.94
CA GLY A 105 -0.62 23.71 4.51
C GLY A 105 -1.16 22.55 5.36
N PRO A 106 -2.43 22.60 5.77
CA PRO A 106 -3.00 21.60 6.65
C PRO A 106 -3.11 20.24 5.96
N GLY A 107 -2.75 19.17 6.65
CA GLY A 107 -3.13 17.81 6.31
C GLY A 107 -4.35 17.35 7.11
N ARG A 108 -4.63 16.04 7.06
CA ARG A 108 -5.78 15.43 7.74
C ARG A 108 -5.64 15.47 9.27
N GLN A 109 -4.41 15.34 9.78
CA GLN A 109 -4.11 15.33 11.21
C GLN A 109 -2.90 16.20 11.55
N LEU A 110 -1.87 16.19 10.70
CA LEU A 110 -0.66 17.00 10.83
C LEU A 110 -0.55 17.97 9.65
N ALA A 111 0.24 19.04 9.81
CA ALA A 111 0.60 19.88 8.67
C ALA A 111 1.38 19.04 7.65
N ARG A 112 1.13 19.27 6.36
CA ARG A 112 1.90 18.65 5.30
C ARG A 112 3.26 19.33 5.18
N THR A 113 4.25 18.53 4.91
CA THR A 113 5.67 18.86 4.86
C THR A 113 6.23 18.40 3.52
N PRO A 114 7.16 19.15 2.93
CA PRO A 114 7.80 18.72 1.71
C PRO A 114 8.68 17.50 1.99
N PHE A 115 8.78 16.59 1.04
CA PHE A 115 9.66 15.42 1.17
C PHE A 115 10.24 15.02 -0.19
N LEU A 116 11.36 14.31 -0.13
CA LEU A 116 12.14 13.86 -1.28
C LEU A 116 12.44 12.38 -1.12
N VAL A 117 12.17 11.60 -2.17
CA VAL A 117 12.60 10.19 -2.24
C VAL A 117 13.97 10.15 -2.91
N ASP A 118 15.02 10.40 -2.15
CA ASP A 118 16.41 10.27 -2.59
C ASP A 118 17.22 9.54 -1.50
N PRO A 119 17.66 8.29 -1.74
CA PRO A 119 18.38 7.54 -0.73
C PRO A 119 19.73 8.17 -0.32
N LEU A 120 20.31 9.04 -1.15
CA LEU A 120 21.56 9.72 -0.81
C LEU A 120 21.38 10.77 0.30
N CYS A 121 20.15 11.22 0.58
CA CYS A 121 19.88 12.03 1.78
C CYS A 121 20.29 11.31 3.08
N GLY A 122 20.27 9.98 3.08
CA GLY A 122 20.73 9.15 4.20
C GLY A 122 22.19 8.72 4.13
N LEU A 123 22.98 9.18 3.15
CA LEU A 123 24.35 8.71 2.89
C LEU A 123 25.24 8.77 4.14
N HIS A 124 25.11 9.82 4.95
CA HIS A 124 25.92 10.05 6.14
C HIS A 124 25.34 9.47 7.42
N GLN A 125 24.25 8.69 7.34
CA GLN A 125 23.53 8.14 8.49
C GLN A 125 23.55 6.60 8.64
N PRO A 126 24.60 5.85 8.23
CA PRO A 126 24.57 4.39 8.30
C PRO A 126 24.47 3.87 9.74
N ARG A 127 25.02 4.60 10.72
CA ARG A 127 24.93 4.21 12.14
C ARG A 127 23.50 4.33 12.68
N THR A 128 22.82 5.43 12.38
CA THR A 128 21.42 5.68 12.78
C THR A 128 20.51 4.57 12.25
N LEU A 129 20.64 4.23 10.97
CA LEU A 129 19.88 3.14 10.34
C LEU A 129 20.21 1.77 10.97
N ALA A 130 21.49 1.49 11.24
CA ALA A 130 21.90 0.23 11.87
C ALA A 130 21.37 0.09 13.30
N ASP A 131 21.34 1.18 14.07
CA ASP A 131 20.87 1.17 15.45
C ASP A 131 19.35 0.99 15.52
N LEU A 132 18.58 1.67 14.67
CA LEU A 132 17.13 1.42 14.57
C LEU A 132 16.84 0.01 14.02
N GLY A 133 17.56 -0.43 12.98
CA GLY A 133 17.39 -1.77 12.42
C GLY A 133 17.58 -2.86 13.49
N ARG A 134 18.60 -2.72 14.34
CA ARG A 134 18.81 -3.63 15.49
C ARG A 134 17.64 -3.60 16.48
N ALA A 135 17.09 -2.43 16.77
CA ALA A 135 15.94 -2.30 17.69
C ALA A 135 14.65 -2.93 17.11
N LEU A 136 14.52 -2.97 15.78
CA LEU A 136 13.39 -3.54 15.06
C LEU A 136 13.61 -4.99 14.58
N ASP A 137 14.79 -5.56 14.86
CA ASP A 137 15.21 -6.87 14.36
C ASP A 137 15.08 -7.01 12.82
N THR A 138 15.48 -5.96 12.09
CA THR A 138 15.49 -5.92 10.62
C THR A 138 16.68 -5.10 10.09
N ARG A 139 16.88 -5.07 8.77
CA ARG A 139 17.85 -4.19 8.12
C ARG A 139 17.14 -2.99 7.51
N LEU A 140 17.77 -1.82 7.58
CA LEU A 140 17.23 -0.58 7.04
C LEU A 140 18.13 -0.01 5.95
N ALA A 141 17.49 0.47 4.89
CA ALA A 141 18.12 1.27 3.85
C ALA A 141 17.52 2.69 3.88
N PRO A 142 18.30 3.73 3.51
CA PRO A 142 17.75 5.07 3.39
C PRO A 142 16.77 5.13 2.22
N LEU A 143 15.69 5.88 2.38
CA LEU A 143 14.67 6.09 1.35
C LEU A 143 14.64 7.55 0.87
N GLY A 144 14.90 8.51 1.75
CA GLY A 144 14.68 9.91 1.45
C GLY A 144 14.74 10.80 2.70
N GLU A 145 14.16 11.98 2.58
CA GLU A 145 14.05 12.94 3.67
C GLU A 145 12.72 13.68 3.66
N GLU A 146 12.35 14.20 4.83
CA GLU A 146 11.21 15.10 5.04
C GLU A 146 11.71 16.46 5.57
N ALA A 147 11.00 17.51 5.20
CA ALA A 147 11.21 18.88 5.64
C ALA A 147 12.66 19.36 5.46
N TYR A 148 13.27 19.05 4.31
CA TYR A 148 14.65 19.45 3.97
C TYR A 148 15.70 18.90 4.96
N GLY A 149 15.63 17.59 5.22
CA GLY A 149 16.58 16.88 6.07
C GLY A 149 16.29 16.95 7.58
N GLN A 150 15.12 17.45 8.00
CA GLN A 150 14.73 17.42 9.41
C GLN A 150 14.30 16.03 9.89
N ALA A 151 13.83 15.19 8.97
CA ALA A 151 13.62 13.78 9.22
C ALA A 151 14.22 12.92 8.09
N LEU A 152 14.79 11.77 8.46
CA LEU A 152 15.28 10.75 7.54
C LEU A 152 14.16 9.74 7.30
N LEU A 153 13.87 9.45 6.03
CA LEU A 153 12.98 8.36 5.64
C LEU A 153 13.82 7.09 5.41
N ALA A 154 13.34 5.97 5.94
CA ALA A 154 13.99 4.66 5.83
C ALA A 154 12.99 3.58 5.42
N VAL A 155 13.48 2.54 4.76
CA VAL A 155 12.71 1.36 4.37
C VAL A 155 13.41 0.10 4.87
N ASP A 156 12.66 -0.93 5.26
CA ASP A 156 13.22 -2.23 5.64
C ASP A 156 13.08 -3.31 4.56
N GLU A 157 13.59 -4.50 4.86
CA GLU A 157 13.57 -5.66 3.97
C GLU A 157 12.17 -6.11 3.55
N GLU A 158 11.17 -5.84 4.39
CA GLU A 158 9.77 -6.15 4.15
C GLU A 158 9.04 -5.03 3.38
N GLY A 159 9.71 -3.89 3.14
CA GLY A 159 9.14 -2.72 2.47
C GLY A 159 8.43 -1.76 3.42
N ARG A 160 8.47 -2.00 4.73
CA ARG A 160 7.91 -1.09 5.74
C ARG A 160 8.71 0.21 5.77
N VAL A 161 8.02 1.33 5.91
CA VAL A 161 8.64 2.66 5.85
C VAL A 161 8.55 3.37 7.19
N PHE A 162 9.63 4.05 7.54
CA PHE A 162 9.82 4.75 8.81
C PHE A 162 10.30 6.18 8.57
N SER A 163 9.96 7.08 9.50
CA SER A 163 10.53 8.42 9.60
C SER A 163 11.29 8.56 10.91
N LEU A 164 12.48 9.17 10.86
CA LEU A 164 13.35 9.38 12.01
C LEU A 164 13.67 10.86 12.11
N ASP A 165 13.21 11.52 13.17
CA ASP A 165 13.51 12.92 13.44
C ASP A 165 14.09 13.11 14.85
N HIS A 166 14.32 14.36 15.23
CA HIS A 166 14.84 14.71 16.56
C HIS A 166 13.88 14.38 17.72
N THR A 167 12.63 14.03 17.43
CA THR A 167 11.59 13.67 18.41
C THR A 167 11.40 12.15 18.55
N GLY A 168 11.91 11.37 17.60
CA GLY A 168 12.00 9.91 17.67
C GLY A 168 11.73 9.25 16.33
N GLU A 169 11.30 8.00 16.41
CA GLU A 169 11.07 7.14 15.25
C GLU A 169 9.57 6.82 15.09
N TRP A 170 9.13 6.81 13.84
CA TRP A 170 7.73 6.77 13.47
C TRP A 170 7.50 5.76 12.35
N PHE A 171 6.43 4.98 12.45
CA PHE A 171 5.99 4.05 11.42
C PHE A 171 5.02 4.74 10.45
N LEU A 172 5.38 4.79 9.17
CA LEU A 172 4.61 5.48 8.13
C LEU A 172 3.67 4.55 7.35
N GLY A 173 4.03 3.28 7.19
CA GLY A 173 3.22 2.34 6.44
C GLY A 173 3.90 1.01 6.19
N HIS A 174 3.10 0.01 5.82
CA HIS A 174 3.59 -1.34 5.50
C HIS A 174 4.27 -1.45 4.14
N ASP A 175 4.14 -0.42 3.32
CA ASP A 175 4.73 -0.31 1.98
C ASP A 175 4.91 1.18 1.65
N ILE A 176 5.64 1.46 0.56
CA ILE A 176 5.89 2.83 0.10
C ILE A 176 4.62 3.55 -0.34
N ASP A 177 3.59 2.84 -0.81
CA ASP A 177 2.34 3.45 -1.24
C ASP A 177 1.61 4.05 -0.04
N GLN A 178 1.54 3.30 1.06
CA GLN A 178 0.97 3.74 2.32
C GLN A 178 1.77 4.90 2.91
N ALA A 179 3.10 4.84 2.84
CA ALA A 179 3.97 5.89 3.36
C ALA A 179 3.79 7.21 2.60
N ILE A 180 3.82 7.18 1.26
CA ILE A 180 3.56 8.36 0.42
C ILE A 180 2.14 8.87 0.67
N THR A 181 1.16 7.97 0.78
CA THR A 181 -0.22 8.35 1.10
C THR A 181 -0.31 9.06 2.46
N ALA A 182 0.38 8.56 3.48
CA ALA A 182 0.40 9.18 4.81
C ALA A 182 1.03 10.58 4.79
N LEU A 183 2.19 10.73 4.15
CA LEU A 183 2.91 12.00 4.01
C LEU A 183 2.11 13.03 3.20
N VAL A 184 1.61 12.64 2.03
CA VAL A 184 0.82 13.53 1.15
C VAL A 184 -0.45 14.02 1.83
N LEU A 185 -1.10 13.17 2.62
CA LEU A 185 -2.33 13.51 3.31
C LEU A 185 -2.09 14.17 4.67
N GLY A 186 -0.85 14.22 5.18
CA GLY A 186 -0.53 14.65 6.53
C GLY A 186 -1.29 13.85 7.60
N THR A 187 -1.23 12.52 7.48
CA THR A 187 -1.79 11.59 8.48
C THR A 187 -0.75 11.38 9.57
N ALA A 188 -1.16 11.34 10.83
CA ALA A 188 -0.25 11.16 11.95
C ALA A 188 0.32 9.73 11.96
N PRO A 189 1.65 9.55 11.88
CA PRO A 189 2.25 8.22 11.95
C PRO A 189 2.19 7.65 13.37
N GLU A 190 2.33 6.34 13.48
CA GLU A 190 2.41 5.67 14.78
C GLU A 190 3.83 5.80 15.33
N ARG A 191 3.98 6.24 16.59
CA ARG A 191 5.29 6.30 17.23
C ARG A 191 5.78 4.89 17.54
N LEU A 192 6.99 4.55 17.10
CA LEU A 192 7.62 3.30 17.49
C LEU A 192 7.90 3.33 18.99
N ARG A 193 7.57 2.22 19.67
CA ARG A 193 7.95 1.99 21.06
C ARG A 193 8.83 0.76 21.08
N THR A 194 10.06 0.91 21.56
CA THR A 194 10.89 -0.25 21.86
C THR A 194 10.30 -0.99 23.05
N ALA A 195 10.34 -2.32 23.01
CA ALA A 195 9.95 -3.15 24.14
C ALA A 195 11.07 -3.09 25.19
N ASP A 196 11.10 -2.02 25.98
CA ASP A 196 11.97 -1.90 27.15
C ASP A 196 11.27 -1.10 28.26
N GLU A 197 10.05 -1.52 28.61
CA GLU A 197 9.32 -1.12 29.83
C GLU A 197 8.42 -2.26 30.35
N THR A 198 8.95 -3.47 30.55
CA THR A 198 8.29 -4.47 31.42
C THR A 198 9.29 -5.39 32.11
#